data_AF-A0A520J8R1-F1
#
_entry.id   AF-A0A520J8R1-F1
#
_cell.length_a   1.000
_cell.length_b   1.000
_cell.length_c   1.000
_cell.angle_alpha   90.00
_cell.angle_beta   90.00
_cell.angle_gamma   90.00
#
_symmetry.space_group_name_H-M   'P 1'
#
loop_
_entity.id
_entity.type
_entity.pdbx_description
1 polymer ?
#
loop_
_entity_poly.entity_id
_entity_poly.type
_entity_poly.pdbx_seq_one_letter_code
_entity_poly.pdbx_strand_id
1 'polypeptide(L)'
;MRAYRSSIETGARDAVGIEHGLATASARGLRRLVSAALLYLGLVAAPAFACDIVTPSTANMGTLSPTAVTAAGFIATTGSFKCTNTSILTLLGADYLRATLLTTTPLTLTATTGGSITYSLSASQDGTAPFVANTSRSYIEGSTLSLLSTSKASVPIYIKPISATAPPAGIYKGNFQVRWAWRFCDGVAVAGICALGDNDVGNKIASVDVTITVARDAIVTITQRATWEASATTNNPKAIPGAKLRMTMQIENPNPFALDGNTLAFTLPTPARLQVALDGDGTASTAYVMTAEGTPASSLAVTYASPASTTDDVDFSSNNGGSWTYDPTTTPRSVTTVRIRPRGTMAAGSKFTVSLPYALF
;
A
#
# COMPACT_ATOMS: atom_id res chain seq x y z
N MET A 1 46.38 -43.22 -19.98
CA MET A 1 47.01 -44.21 -20.87
C MET A 1 46.27 -44.23 -22.20
N ARG A 2 47.02 -44.11 -23.30
CA ARG A 2 46.59 -44.15 -24.71
C ARG A 2 46.57 -45.61 -25.21
N ALA A 3 46.02 -45.78 -26.43
CA ALA A 3 46.00 -46.97 -27.32
C ALA A 3 44.70 -47.80 -27.21
N TYR A 4 43.81 -47.96 -28.20
CA TYR A 4 43.84 -48.09 -29.67
C TYR A 4 44.11 -49.52 -30.20
N ARG A 5 43.20 -50.01 -31.06
CA ARG A 5 43.21 -51.21 -31.95
C ARG A 5 43.13 -52.57 -31.25
N SER A 6 42.63 -53.66 -31.84
CA SER A 6 41.83 -54.01 -33.04
C SER A 6 42.05 -55.51 -33.20
N SER A 7 41.01 -56.33 -33.34
CA SER A 7 41.16 -57.69 -33.88
C SER A 7 39.88 -58.11 -34.60
N ILE A 8 40.06 -58.42 -35.87
CA ILE A 8 39.11 -59.03 -36.81
C ILE A 8 39.41 -60.53 -36.79
N GLU A 9 38.40 -61.42 -36.80
CA GLU A 9 38.27 -62.53 -37.77
C GLU A 9 37.13 -63.53 -37.45
N THR A 10 36.22 -63.64 -38.43
CA THR A 10 35.56 -64.82 -39.02
C THR A 10 35.04 -66.00 -38.18
N GLY A 11 33.78 -66.37 -38.45
CA GLY A 11 33.25 -67.71 -38.20
C GLY A 11 31.75 -67.82 -38.49
N ALA A 12 31.37 -68.12 -39.73
CA ALA A 12 30.00 -68.40 -40.16
C ALA A 12 29.50 -69.78 -39.70
N ARG A 13 28.18 -69.94 -39.48
CA ARG A 13 27.34 -71.06 -40.00
C ARG A 13 25.87 -71.00 -39.54
N ASP A 14 25.00 -71.13 -40.54
CA ASP A 14 23.70 -71.82 -40.59
C ASP A 14 22.54 -71.28 -39.71
N ALA A 15 21.60 -70.49 -40.24
CA ALA A 15 20.52 -70.82 -41.20
C ALA A 15 19.43 -71.75 -40.63
N VAL A 16 18.32 -71.17 -40.17
CA VAL A 16 16.98 -71.74 -40.34
C VAL A 16 16.06 -70.61 -40.77
N GLY A 17 15.59 -70.69 -42.01
CA GLY A 17 14.60 -69.77 -42.57
C GLY A 17 13.19 -70.16 -42.18
N ILE A 18 12.33 -69.14 -42.06
CA ILE A 18 10.91 -69.24 -42.35
C ILE A 18 10.60 -68.06 -43.27
N GLU A 19 10.32 -68.38 -44.53
CA GLU A 19 9.88 -67.44 -45.54
C GLU A 19 8.37 -67.15 -45.44
N HIS A 20 8.01 -66.03 -46.07
CA HIS A 20 6.71 -65.65 -46.65
C HIS A 20 5.76 -64.80 -45.81
N GLY A 21 5.71 -63.53 -46.22
CA GLY A 21 4.60 -62.62 -45.92
C GLY A 21 4.86 -61.18 -46.35
N LEU A 22 5.37 -60.93 -47.57
CA LEU A 22 5.42 -59.57 -48.13
C LEU A 22 3.98 -59.08 -48.40
N ALA A 23 3.38 -58.41 -47.42
CA ALA A 23 2.28 -57.48 -47.68
C ALA A 23 2.89 -56.09 -47.89
N THR A 24 2.95 -55.68 -49.16
CA THR A 24 3.32 -54.34 -49.61
C THR A 24 2.30 -53.32 -49.10
N ALA A 25 2.48 -52.84 -47.87
CA ALA A 25 1.75 -51.69 -47.34
C ALA A 25 2.36 -50.40 -47.92
N SER A 26 1.63 -49.81 -48.87
CA SER A 26 1.87 -48.50 -49.47
C SER A 26 2.38 -47.45 -48.46
N ALA A 27 3.55 -46.87 -48.74
CA ALA A 27 4.21 -45.82 -47.95
C ALA A 27 3.37 -44.54 -47.76
N ARG A 28 2.18 -44.44 -48.37
CA ARG A 28 1.21 -43.35 -48.13
C ARG A 28 0.30 -43.59 -46.92
N GLY A 29 0.09 -44.84 -46.50
CA GLY A 29 -0.74 -45.18 -45.34
C GLY A 29 -0.03 -44.94 -44.01
N LEU A 30 1.26 -45.26 -43.94
CA LEU A 30 2.07 -45.08 -42.73
C LEU A 30 2.32 -43.60 -42.39
N ARG A 31 2.47 -42.74 -43.42
CA ARG A 31 2.54 -41.28 -43.22
C ARG A 31 1.24 -40.71 -42.65
N ARG A 32 0.07 -41.20 -43.08
CA ARG A 32 -1.23 -40.70 -42.58
C ARG A 32 -1.53 -41.16 -41.16
N LEU A 33 -1.13 -42.37 -40.78
CA LEU A 33 -1.27 -42.88 -39.41
C LEU A 33 -0.28 -42.23 -38.43
N VAL A 34 0.95 -41.93 -38.87
CA VAL A 34 1.93 -41.19 -38.07
C VAL A 34 1.53 -39.71 -37.93
N SER A 35 0.96 -39.09 -38.97
CA SER A 35 0.40 -37.73 -38.87
C SER A 35 -0.85 -37.65 -37.99
N ALA A 36 -1.72 -38.68 -37.98
CA ALA A 36 -2.88 -38.73 -37.10
C ALA A 36 -2.49 -39.00 -35.63
N ALA A 37 -1.46 -39.82 -35.38
CA ALA A 37 -0.93 -40.07 -34.04
C ALA A 37 -0.13 -38.87 -33.48
N LEU A 38 0.57 -38.11 -34.32
CA LEU A 38 1.24 -36.86 -33.93
C LEU A 38 0.27 -35.68 -33.76
N LEU A 39 -0.91 -35.69 -34.41
CA LEU A 39 -1.98 -34.73 -34.12
C LEU A 39 -2.70 -35.04 -32.80
N TYR A 40 -2.73 -36.31 -32.38
CA TYR A 40 -3.36 -36.73 -31.11
C TYR A 40 -2.44 -36.54 -29.89
N LEU A 41 -1.11 -36.50 -30.08
CA LEU A 41 -0.14 -36.24 -29.00
C LEU A 41 0.20 -34.75 -28.80
N GLY A 42 -0.36 -33.84 -29.61
CA GLY A 42 0.02 -32.42 -29.63
C GLY A 42 -0.98 -31.43 -29.03
N LEU A 43 -2.20 -31.85 -28.68
CA LEU A 43 -3.18 -30.99 -28.00
C LEU A 43 -3.37 -31.45 -26.55
N VAL A 44 -2.37 -31.20 -25.71
CA VAL A 44 -2.69 -30.89 -24.31
C VAL A 44 -3.07 -29.41 -24.35
N ALA A 45 -4.35 -29.12 -24.58
CA ALA A 45 -4.88 -27.79 -24.34
C ALA A 45 -4.54 -27.47 -22.88
N ALA A 46 -3.71 -26.46 -22.65
CA ALA A 46 -3.62 -25.91 -21.30
C ALA A 46 -5.03 -25.42 -20.95
N PRO A 47 -5.56 -25.72 -19.75
CA PRO A 47 -6.89 -25.27 -19.38
C PRO A 47 -6.96 -23.76 -19.57
N ALA A 48 -8.01 -23.28 -20.25
CA ALA A 48 -8.14 -21.87 -20.61
C ALA A 48 -8.25 -20.96 -19.38
N PHE A 49 -8.54 -21.54 -18.20
CA PHE A 49 -8.36 -20.93 -16.88
C PHE A 49 -7.10 -21.47 -16.22
N ALA A 50 -6.14 -20.58 -15.98
CA ALA A 50 -5.01 -20.83 -15.11
C ALA A 50 -5.23 -20.03 -13.82
N CYS A 51 -6.18 -20.48 -13.00
CA CYS A 51 -6.33 -19.98 -11.65
C CYS A 51 -5.27 -20.61 -10.75
N ASP A 52 -4.66 -19.77 -9.91
CA ASP A 52 -3.70 -20.22 -8.91
C ASP A 52 -3.74 -19.30 -7.70
N ILE A 53 -3.00 -19.68 -6.67
CA ILE A 53 -2.73 -18.86 -5.50
C ILE A 53 -1.34 -18.26 -5.58
N VAL A 54 -1.19 -17.07 -5.01
CA VAL A 54 0.12 -16.46 -4.73
C VAL A 54 0.45 -16.71 -3.27
N THR A 55 1.57 -17.37 -2.98
CA THR A 55 2.00 -17.64 -1.61
C THR A 55 3.53 -17.50 -1.46
N PRO A 56 4.03 -16.71 -0.48
CA PRO A 56 3.26 -15.78 0.37
C PRO A 56 2.68 -14.61 -0.46
N SER A 57 1.52 -14.11 -0.05
CA SER A 57 0.95 -12.87 -0.59
C SER A 57 0.88 -11.81 0.51
N THR A 58 0.93 -10.53 0.13
CA THR A 58 0.93 -9.42 1.10
C THR A 58 -0.37 -8.63 1.03
N ALA A 59 -1.14 -8.64 2.12
CA ALA A 59 -2.31 -7.81 2.33
C ALA A 59 -1.93 -6.55 3.12
N ASN A 60 -1.84 -5.42 2.42
CA ASN A 60 -1.49 -4.13 3.02
C ASN A 60 -2.75 -3.28 3.23
N MET A 61 -3.03 -2.90 4.47
CA MET A 61 -4.17 -2.06 4.86
C MET A 61 -3.85 -0.55 4.77
N GLY A 62 -2.61 -0.20 4.45
CA GLY A 62 -2.14 1.18 4.37
C GLY A 62 -1.77 1.78 5.73
N THR A 63 -1.84 3.11 5.79
CA THR A 63 -1.50 3.89 6.97
C THR A 63 -2.76 4.46 7.61
N LEU A 64 -2.95 4.20 8.90
CA LEU A 64 -4.04 4.76 9.71
C LEU A 64 -3.46 5.55 10.88
N SER A 65 -4.15 6.60 11.32
CA SER A 65 -3.88 7.20 12.64
C SER A 65 -4.36 6.26 13.76
N PRO A 66 -3.84 6.38 14.99
CA PRO A 66 -4.30 5.60 16.14
C PRO A 66 -5.81 5.65 16.35
N THR A 67 -6.44 6.82 16.11
CA THR A 67 -7.89 6.98 16.20
C THR A 67 -8.64 6.39 15.00
N ALA A 68 -8.05 6.42 13.80
CA ALA A 68 -8.64 5.77 12.63
C ALA A 68 -8.64 4.24 12.78
N VAL A 69 -7.67 3.65 13.48
CA VAL A 69 -7.65 2.20 13.75
C VAL A 69 -8.87 1.77 14.58
N THR A 70 -9.28 2.56 15.58
CA THR A 70 -10.41 2.19 16.45
C THR A 70 -11.78 2.35 15.77
N ALA A 71 -11.85 3.17 14.72
CA ALA A 71 -13.08 3.45 13.96
C ALA A 71 -13.12 2.80 12.56
N ALA A 72 -12.08 2.06 12.19
CA ALA A 72 -11.93 1.54 10.83
C ALA A 72 -13.06 0.57 10.44
N GLY A 73 -13.51 0.69 9.19
CA GLY A 73 -14.35 -0.31 8.53
C GLY A 73 -13.52 -1.45 7.94
N PHE A 74 -14.18 -2.22 7.06
CA PHE A 74 -13.53 -3.25 6.26
C PHE A 74 -12.73 -2.63 5.11
N ILE A 75 -11.46 -3.01 5.00
CA ILE A 75 -10.51 -2.54 3.99
C ILE A 75 -10.27 -3.68 3.00
N ALA A 76 -10.48 -3.41 1.70
CA ALA A 76 -10.25 -4.39 0.65
C ALA A 76 -8.75 -4.69 0.49
N THR A 77 -8.38 -5.96 0.55
CA THR A 77 -7.00 -6.43 0.36
C THR A 77 -6.95 -7.64 -0.56
N THR A 78 -5.75 -8.07 -0.99
CA THR A 78 -5.60 -9.28 -1.80
C THR A 78 -5.99 -10.53 -1.02
N GLY A 79 -6.80 -11.40 -1.61
CA GLY A 79 -7.13 -12.71 -1.06
C GLY A 79 -6.14 -13.82 -1.36
N SER A 80 -5.09 -13.54 -2.15
CA SER A 80 -4.08 -14.47 -2.70
C SER A 80 -4.50 -15.26 -3.94
N PHE A 81 -5.80 -15.42 -4.19
CA PHE A 81 -6.34 -16.09 -5.37
C PHE A 81 -6.32 -15.19 -6.62
N LYS A 82 -5.83 -15.72 -7.75
CA LYS A 82 -5.75 -15.01 -9.04
C LYS A 82 -6.01 -15.94 -10.22
N CYS A 83 -6.63 -15.41 -11.27
CA CYS A 83 -6.76 -16.10 -12.56
C CYS A 83 -6.17 -15.24 -13.69
N THR A 84 -5.40 -15.85 -14.59
CA THR A 84 -4.61 -15.12 -15.62
C THR A 84 -5.36 -14.90 -16.93
N ASN A 85 -6.35 -15.74 -17.26
CA ASN A 85 -7.15 -15.68 -18.49
C ASN A 85 -8.62 -15.93 -18.16
N THR A 86 -9.44 -14.89 -18.08
CA THR A 86 -10.86 -15.02 -17.72
C THR A 86 -11.76 -14.43 -18.79
N SER A 87 -12.26 -15.29 -19.67
CA SER A 87 -13.52 -15.04 -20.38
C SER A 87 -14.53 -16.04 -19.84
N ILE A 88 -15.12 -15.75 -18.68
CA ILE A 88 -16.17 -16.60 -18.10
C ILE A 88 -17.44 -16.34 -18.89
N LEU A 89 -17.61 -17.07 -19.99
CA LEU A 89 -18.79 -16.96 -20.85
C LEU A 89 -20.02 -17.63 -20.22
N THR A 90 -19.84 -18.56 -19.28
CA THR A 90 -20.94 -19.25 -18.61
C THR A 90 -20.53 -19.81 -17.24
N LEU A 91 -20.89 -19.16 -16.12
CA LEU A 91 -20.92 -19.85 -14.81
C LEU A 91 -22.20 -20.69 -14.74
N LEU A 92 -22.07 -22.01 -14.58
CA LEU A 92 -23.20 -22.95 -14.41
C LEU A 92 -23.14 -23.65 -13.05
N GLY A 93 -24.24 -24.30 -12.64
CA GLY A 93 -24.56 -24.67 -11.25
C GLY A 93 -23.59 -25.56 -10.46
N ALA A 94 -22.47 -26.01 -11.05
CA ALA A 94 -21.43 -26.78 -10.35
C ALA A 94 -20.13 -25.99 -10.10
N ASP A 95 -19.99 -24.79 -10.68
CA ASP A 95 -18.82 -23.93 -10.47
C ASP A 95 -18.85 -23.34 -9.06
N TYR A 96 -17.70 -23.36 -8.40
CA TYR A 96 -17.58 -22.77 -7.08
C TYR A 96 -16.21 -22.16 -6.86
N LEU A 97 -16.21 -21.13 -6.02
CA LEU A 97 -15.01 -20.60 -5.39
C LEU A 97 -15.26 -20.51 -3.90
N ARG A 98 -14.42 -21.20 -3.13
CA ARG A 98 -14.52 -21.27 -1.68
C ARG A 98 -13.18 -20.92 -1.05
N ALA A 99 -13.26 -20.14 0.02
CA ALA A 99 -12.15 -19.87 0.91
C ALA A 99 -12.46 -20.40 2.29
N THR A 100 -11.50 -21.08 2.90
CA THR A 100 -11.59 -21.53 4.30
C THR A 100 -10.45 -20.89 5.06
N LEU A 101 -10.78 -20.08 6.06
CA LEU A 101 -9.80 -19.53 6.98
C LEU A 101 -9.24 -20.67 7.85
N LEU A 102 -7.95 -20.94 7.74
CA LEU A 102 -7.25 -21.91 8.57
C LEU A 102 -6.59 -21.15 9.71
N THR A 103 -7.20 -21.20 10.89
CA THR A 103 -6.61 -20.64 12.10
C THR A 103 -7.01 -21.44 13.33
N THR A 104 -6.09 -21.52 14.29
CA THR A 104 -6.29 -22.06 15.64
C THR A 104 -6.11 -20.99 16.71
N THR A 105 -5.65 -19.79 16.34
CA THR A 105 -5.39 -18.65 17.23
C THR A 105 -6.18 -17.42 16.78
N PRO A 106 -6.41 -16.45 17.69
CA PRO A 106 -6.97 -15.16 17.32
C PRO A 106 -6.09 -14.46 16.28
N LEU A 107 -6.73 -13.83 15.31
CA LEU A 107 -6.07 -13.03 14.29
C LEU A 107 -5.55 -11.73 14.91
N THR A 108 -4.24 -11.64 15.08
CA THR A 108 -3.55 -10.52 15.74
C THR A 108 -2.43 -9.99 14.85
N LEU A 109 -2.27 -8.67 14.84
CA LEU A 109 -1.11 -7.98 14.32
C LEU A 109 -0.32 -7.44 15.49
N THR A 110 0.99 -7.63 15.48
CA THR A 110 1.89 -7.17 16.53
C THR A 110 2.92 -6.20 15.96
N ALA A 111 3.24 -5.18 16.73
CA ALA A 111 4.32 -4.25 16.40
C ALA A 111 5.58 -4.60 17.19
N THR A 112 6.75 -4.45 16.56
CA THR A 112 8.05 -4.60 17.23
C THR A 112 8.27 -3.55 18.32
N THR A 113 7.60 -2.40 18.21
CA THR A 113 7.61 -1.30 19.18
C THR A 113 6.68 -1.53 20.37
N GLY A 114 5.96 -2.66 20.41
CA GLY A 114 4.92 -2.96 21.40
C GLY A 114 3.53 -2.53 20.93
N GLY A 115 2.53 -3.26 21.41
CA GLY A 115 1.13 -3.11 21.00
C GLY A 115 0.63 -4.26 20.12
N SER A 116 -0.67 -4.52 20.19
CA SER A 116 -1.35 -5.53 19.39
C SER A 116 -2.68 -5.00 18.86
N ILE A 117 -3.00 -5.30 17.61
CA ILE A 117 -4.27 -5.00 16.97
C ILE A 117 -4.90 -6.32 16.57
N THR A 118 -6.10 -6.62 17.07
CA THR A 118 -6.87 -7.76 16.55
C THR A 118 -7.50 -7.40 15.21
N TYR A 119 -7.82 -8.36 14.37
CA TYR A 119 -8.55 -8.08 13.13
C TYR A 119 -9.56 -9.18 12.81
N SER A 120 -10.59 -8.81 12.06
CA SER A 120 -11.55 -9.75 11.48
C SER A 120 -11.47 -9.74 9.96
N LEU A 121 -11.86 -10.85 9.37
CA LEU A 121 -11.85 -11.05 7.92
C LEU A 121 -13.28 -11.23 7.42
N SER A 122 -13.57 -10.70 6.23
CA SER A 122 -14.84 -10.87 5.54
C SER A 122 -14.62 -11.10 4.05
N ALA A 123 -15.50 -11.89 3.43
CA ALA A 123 -15.59 -12.04 1.97
C ALA A 123 -16.33 -10.86 1.30
N SER A 124 -16.93 -9.98 2.10
CA SER A 124 -17.76 -8.84 1.67
C SER A 124 -17.33 -7.55 2.35
N GLN A 125 -17.51 -6.42 1.65
CA GLN A 125 -17.11 -5.10 2.14
C GLN A 125 -17.96 -4.61 3.33
N ASP A 126 -19.21 -5.02 3.43
CA ASP A 126 -20.11 -4.65 4.52
C ASP A 126 -19.95 -5.55 5.77
N GLY A 127 -19.18 -6.62 5.66
CA GLY A 127 -18.96 -7.56 6.76
C GLY A 127 -20.06 -8.61 6.93
N THR A 128 -21.02 -8.70 6.02
CA THR A 128 -22.15 -9.65 6.09
C THR A 128 -21.74 -11.10 5.84
N ALA A 129 -20.60 -11.31 5.19
CA ALA A 129 -19.99 -12.62 4.95
C ALA A 129 -18.68 -12.81 5.74
N PRO A 130 -18.72 -12.90 7.08
CA PRO A 130 -17.52 -13.01 7.90
C PRO A 130 -16.86 -14.39 7.76
N PHE A 131 -15.54 -14.42 7.78
CA PHE A 131 -14.79 -15.66 7.90
C PHE A 131 -14.86 -16.20 9.32
N VAL A 132 -15.25 -17.46 9.44
CA VAL A 132 -15.22 -18.22 10.70
C VAL A 132 -14.14 -19.27 10.58
N ALA A 133 -13.37 -19.46 11.66
CA ALA A 133 -12.26 -20.40 11.67
C ALA A 133 -12.70 -21.79 11.21
N ASN A 134 -11.90 -22.38 10.31
CA ASN A 134 -12.08 -23.73 9.75
C ASN A 134 -13.42 -23.98 9.06
N THR A 135 -14.18 -22.91 8.76
CA THR A 135 -15.46 -22.98 8.06
C THR A 135 -15.30 -22.44 6.64
N SER A 136 -15.80 -23.19 5.65
CA SER A 136 -15.73 -22.76 4.26
C SER A 136 -16.71 -21.63 3.98
N ARG A 137 -16.25 -20.62 3.24
CA ARG A 137 -17.03 -19.48 2.77
C ARG A 137 -16.96 -19.43 1.27
N SER A 138 -18.14 -19.44 0.65
CA SER A 138 -18.26 -19.39 -0.79
C SER A 138 -18.31 -17.95 -1.26
N TYR A 139 -17.41 -17.61 -2.18
CA TYR A 139 -17.46 -16.37 -2.96
C TYR A 139 -18.39 -16.51 -4.17
N ILE A 140 -18.42 -17.72 -4.73
CA ILE A 140 -19.20 -18.06 -5.90
C ILE A 140 -19.79 -19.45 -5.64
N GLU A 141 -21.11 -19.56 -5.80
CA GLU A 141 -21.83 -20.82 -5.92
C GLU A 141 -22.83 -20.70 -7.07
N GLY A 142 -22.57 -21.39 -8.18
CA GLY A 142 -23.45 -21.33 -9.35
C GLY A 142 -23.29 -20.04 -10.17
N SER A 143 -24.39 -19.51 -10.73
CA SER A 143 -24.39 -18.58 -11.88
C SER A 143 -24.08 -17.10 -11.57
N THR A 144 -23.46 -16.77 -10.43
CA THR A 144 -23.20 -15.37 -10.06
C THR A 144 -21.90 -14.86 -10.69
N LEU A 145 -22.03 -14.21 -11.86
CA LEU A 145 -20.93 -13.72 -12.71
C LEU A 145 -20.19 -12.47 -12.21
N SER A 146 -20.57 -11.91 -11.06
CA SER A 146 -20.25 -10.50 -10.78
C SER A 146 -18.80 -10.22 -10.31
N LEU A 147 -18.03 -11.25 -9.91
CA LEU A 147 -16.73 -11.03 -9.27
C LEU A 147 -15.51 -11.24 -10.18
N LEU A 148 -15.68 -11.89 -11.35
CA LEU A 148 -14.57 -12.39 -12.17
C LEU A 148 -14.59 -11.87 -13.63
N SER A 149 -15.40 -10.85 -13.94
CA SER A 149 -15.66 -10.39 -15.32
C SER A 149 -14.56 -9.54 -15.97
N THR A 150 -13.38 -9.41 -15.35
CA THR A 150 -12.23 -8.68 -15.91
C THR A 150 -11.08 -9.66 -16.11
N SER A 151 -10.27 -9.46 -17.15
CA SER A 151 -9.18 -10.33 -17.63
C SER A 151 -8.02 -10.56 -16.64
N LYS A 152 -8.21 -10.21 -15.37
CA LYS A 152 -7.37 -10.50 -14.21
C LYS A 152 -8.28 -10.60 -12.98
N ALA A 153 -8.99 -11.72 -12.85
CA ALA A 153 -9.89 -11.89 -11.72
C ALA A 153 -9.07 -12.15 -10.44
N SER A 154 -9.01 -11.15 -9.56
CA SER A 154 -8.41 -11.24 -8.22
C SER A 154 -9.51 -11.06 -7.20
N VAL A 155 -9.61 -12.00 -6.26
CA VAL A 155 -10.69 -12.00 -5.27
C VAL A 155 -10.21 -11.29 -4.01
N PRO A 156 -10.89 -10.21 -3.57
CA PRO A 156 -10.48 -9.50 -2.38
C PRO A 156 -10.87 -10.25 -1.11
N ILE A 157 -10.03 -10.15 -0.09
CA ILE A 157 -10.42 -10.40 1.30
C ILE A 157 -10.49 -9.04 1.99
N TYR A 158 -11.57 -8.79 2.71
CA TYR A 158 -11.75 -7.55 3.45
C TYR A 158 -11.27 -7.73 4.90
N ILE A 159 -10.39 -6.82 5.35
CA ILE A 159 -9.81 -6.85 6.70
C ILE A 159 -10.33 -5.67 7.49
N LYS A 160 -10.86 -5.90 8.69
CA LYS A 160 -11.23 -4.85 9.64
C LYS A 160 -10.32 -4.93 10.85
N PRO A 161 -9.51 -3.90 11.14
CA PRO A 161 -8.75 -3.85 12.37
C PRO A 161 -9.69 -3.52 13.53
N ILE A 162 -9.41 -4.10 14.69
CA ILE A 162 -10.22 -4.02 15.89
C ILE A 162 -9.27 -3.74 17.05
N SER A 163 -9.41 -2.56 17.65
CA SER A 163 -8.68 -2.16 18.84
C SER A 163 -9.61 -1.39 19.77
N ALA A 164 -9.59 -1.72 21.07
CA ALA A 164 -10.39 -1.02 22.07
C ALA A 164 -9.81 0.35 22.44
N THR A 165 -8.49 0.51 22.31
CA THR A 165 -7.77 1.76 22.56
C THR A 165 -6.93 2.14 21.35
N ALA A 166 -6.60 3.43 21.23
CA ALA A 166 -5.71 3.92 20.19
C ALA A 166 -4.33 3.23 20.31
N PRO A 167 -3.94 2.37 19.34
CA PRO A 167 -2.70 1.62 19.45
C PRO A 167 -1.49 2.57 19.28
N PRO A 168 -0.34 2.25 19.91
CA PRO A 168 0.89 3.00 19.67
C PRO A 168 1.28 3.01 18.20
N ALA A 169 1.94 4.07 17.74
CA ALA A 169 2.46 4.10 16.37
C ALA A 169 3.55 3.06 16.16
N GLY A 170 3.51 2.43 15.00
CA GLY A 170 4.36 1.32 14.62
C GLY A 170 3.85 0.61 13.39
N ILE A 171 4.64 -0.34 12.89
CA ILE A 171 4.24 -1.24 11.81
C ILE A 171 3.79 -2.54 12.46
N TYR A 172 2.51 -2.86 12.28
CA TYR A 172 1.89 -4.05 12.84
C TYR A 172 1.85 -5.12 11.77
N LYS A 173 2.38 -6.29 12.09
CA LYS A 173 2.47 -7.44 11.17
C LYS A 173 1.79 -8.65 11.79
N GLY A 174 1.21 -9.46 10.93
CA GLY A 174 0.71 -10.79 11.27
C GLY A 174 0.52 -11.59 10.01
N ASN A 175 -0.01 -12.80 10.14
CA ASN A 175 -0.38 -13.60 8.98
C ASN A 175 -1.63 -14.42 9.27
N PHE A 176 -2.23 -14.92 8.21
CA PHE A 176 -3.24 -15.97 8.28
C PHE A 176 -3.07 -16.92 7.11
N GLN A 177 -3.60 -18.14 7.27
CA GLN A 177 -3.64 -19.11 6.19
C GLN A 177 -5.06 -19.22 5.66
N VAL A 178 -5.19 -19.22 4.34
CA VAL A 178 -6.47 -19.43 3.65
C VAL A 178 -6.34 -20.58 2.68
N ARG A 179 -7.26 -21.53 2.79
CA ARG A 179 -7.41 -22.60 1.81
C ARG A 179 -8.38 -22.14 0.72
N TRP A 180 -7.89 -22.07 -0.50
CA TRP A 180 -8.71 -21.83 -1.68
C TRP A 180 -9.06 -23.16 -2.32
N ALA A 181 -10.36 -23.40 -2.47
CA ALA A 181 -10.90 -24.52 -3.22
C ALA A 181 -11.74 -23.96 -4.36
N TRP A 182 -11.40 -24.33 -5.58
CA TRP A 182 -12.12 -23.88 -6.77
C TRP A 182 -12.38 -25.04 -7.73
N ARG A 183 -13.43 -24.84 -8.51
CA ARG A 183 -13.74 -25.63 -9.69
C ARG A 183 -14.42 -24.71 -10.68
N PHE A 184 -13.83 -24.55 -11.85
CA PHE A 184 -14.39 -23.79 -12.96
C PHE A 184 -14.35 -24.62 -14.25
N CYS A 185 -15.45 -24.67 -14.97
CA CYS A 185 -15.47 -25.22 -16.33
C CYS A 185 -14.92 -24.19 -17.33
N ASP A 186 -13.97 -24.61 -18.18
CA ASP A 186 -13.32 -23.73 -19.14
C ASP A 186 -13.98 -23.63 -20.53
N GLY A 187 -15.10 -24.31 -20.70
CA GLY A 187 -15.82 -24.41 -21.95
C GLY A 187 -17.33 -24.42 -21.78
N VAL A 188 -18.05 -25.16 -22.63
CA VAL A 188 -19.52 -25.23 -22.53
C VAL A 188 -19.91 -26.26 -21.48
N ALA A 189 -20.61 -25.82 -20.44
CA ALA A 189 -21.22 -26.72 -19.48
C ALA A 189 -22.67 -27.07 -19.88
N VAL A 190 -23.00 -28.36 -19.83
CA VAL A 190 -24.35 -28.90 -20.09
C VAL A 190 -24.75 -29.78 -18.91
N ALA A 191 -25.88 -29.49 -18.27
CA ALA A 191 -26.40 -30.24 -17.12
C ALA A 191 -25.40 -30.42 -15.95
N GLY A 192 -24.51 -29.44 -15.71
CA GLY A 192 -23.52 -29.47 -14.63
C GLY A 192 -22.23 -30.23 -14.96
N ILE A 193 -22.09 -30.73 -16.19
CA ILE A 193 -20.87 -31.36 -16.71
C ILE A 193 -20.18 -30.37 -17.65
N CYS A 194 -18.86 -30.21 -17.52
CA CYS A 194 -18.05 -29.46 -18.49
C CYS A 194 -17.95 -30.31 -19.77
N ALA A 195 -18.78 -30.00 -20.77
CA ALA A 195 -19.01 -30.85 -21.94
C ALA A 195 -18.12 -30.48 -23.12
N LEU A 196 -17.74 -29.20 -23.26
CA LEU A 196 -16.85 -28.70 -24.31
C LEU A 196 -15.67 -27.92 -23.72
N GLY A 197 -15.06 -28.45 -22.65
CA GLY A 197 -13.92 -27.88 -21.94
C GLY A 197 -13.40 -28.80 -20.83
N ASP A 198 -12.32 -28.40 -20.17
CA ASP A 198 -11.74 -29.00 -18.98
C ASP A 198 -12.18 -28.25 -17.70
N ASN A 199 -12.02 -28.92 -16.55
CA ASN A 199 -12.23 -28.26 -15.25
C ASN A 199 -10.89 -27.74 -14.73
N ASP A 200 -10.78 -26.42 -14.52
CA ASP A 200 -9.74 -25.85 -13.67
C ASP A 200 -10.14 -26.08 -12.21
N VAL A 201 -9.43 -27.01 -11.57
CA VAL A 201 -9.67 -27.42 -10.19
C VAL A 201 -8.43 -27.24 -9.36
N GLY A 202 -8.62 -26.72 -8.15
CA GLY A 202 -7.54 -26.64 -7.19
C GLY A 202 -8.04 -26.60 -5.76
N ASN A 203 -7.16 -27.05 -4.87
CA ASN A 203 -7.34 -27.02 -3.44
C ASN A 203 -5.98 -26.75 -2.79
N LYS A 204 -5.64 -25.48 -2.63
CA LYS A 204 -4.31 -25.04 -2.20
C LYS A 204 -4.42 -24.14 -0.97
N ILE A 205 -3.38 -24.18 -0.12
CA ILE A 205 -3.27 -23.32 1.05
C ILE A 205 -2.29 -22.19 0.74
N ALA A 206 -2.73 -20.96 0.93
CA ALA A 206 -1.91 -19.77 0.79
C ALA A 206 -1.62 -19.15 2.17
N SER A 207 -0.40 -18.67 2.35
CA SER A 207 -0.04 -17.77 3.45
C SER A 207 -0.26 -16.33 3.01
N VAL A 208 -0.98 -15.55 3.81
CA VAL A 208 -1.21 -14.12 3.59
C VAL A 208 -0.60 -13.34 4.73
N ASP A 209 0.43 -12.56 4.42
CA ASP A 209 1.07 -11.65 5.37
C ASP A 209 0.26 -10.35 5.41
N VAL A 210 -0.23 -10.00 6.59
CA VAL A 210 -1.03 -8.80 6.83
C VAL A 210 -0.14 -7.72 7.43
N THR A 211 -0.22 -6.52 6.88
CA THR A 211 0.49 -5.36 7.40
C THR A 211 -0.43 -4.14 7.49
N ILE A 212 -0.34 -3.43 8.60
CA ILE A 212 -0.93 -2.10 8.77
C ILE A 212 0.08 -1.18 9.45
N THR A 213 0.09 0.07 9.02
CA THR A 213 0.96 1.09 9.57
C THR A 213 0.13 2.04 10.42
N VAL A 214 0.51 2.21 11.69
CA VAL A 214 -0.12 3.18 12.59
C VAL A 214 0.79 4.39 12.75
N ALA A 215 0.31 5.57 12.35
CA ALA A 215 1.06 6.82 12.35
C ALA A 215 0.79 7.69 13.57
N ARG A 216 1.85 8.10 14.28
CA ARG A 216 1.83 9.19 15.25
C ARG A 216 1.56 10.51 14.54
N ASP A 217 0.91 11.43 15.25
CA ASP A 217 0.79 12.81 14.80
C ASP A 217 2.17 13.49 14.76
N ALA A 218 2.31 14.49 13.90
CA ALA A 218 3.48 15.35 13.91
C ALA A 218 3.53 16.16 15.21
N ILE A 219 4.73 16.34 15.76
CA ILE A 219 4.93 17.10 16.98
C ILE A 219 5.35 18.52 16.60
N VAL A 220 4.68 19.53 17.17
CA VAL A 220 5.03 20.93 16.97
C VAL A 220 5.52 21.52 18.29
N THR A 221 6.72 22.09 18.27
CA THR A 221 7.29 22.83 19.40
C THR A 221 7.47 24.29 19.01
N ILE A 222 6.92 25.20 19.81
CA ILE A 222 7.04 26.64 19.60
C ILE A 222 8.01 27.19 20.64
N THR A 223 9.00 27.94 20.18
CA THR A 223 9.94 28.67 21.02
C THR A 223 9.98 30.14 20.60
N GLN A 224 10.41 31.01 21.51
CA GLN A 224 10.56 32.43 21.23
C GLN A 224 11.89 32.91 21.77
N ARG A 225 12.53 33.82 21.04
CA ARG A 225 13.79 34.45 21.44
C ARG A 225 13.76 35.92 21.08
N ALA A 226 14.17 36.79 22.01
CA ALA A 226 14.42 38.19 21.67
C ALA A 226 15.61 38.30 20.73
N THR A 227 15.48 39.11 19.69
CA THR A 227 16.50 39.29 18.65
C THR A 227 17.02 40.71 18.61
N TRP A 228 16.21 41.68 19.03
CA TRP A 228 16.60 43.09 19.08
C TRP A 228 15.80 43.90 20.11
N GLU A 229 16.44 44.88 20.75
CA GLU A 229 15.80 46.04 21.37
C GLU A 229 16.66 47.30 21.23
N ALA A 230 16.07 48.47 21.49
CA ALA A 230 16.72 49.76 21.30
C ALA A 230 18.03 49.93 22.09
N SER A 231 18.10 49.45 23.33
CA SER A 231 19.25 49.70 24.22
C SER A 231 20.41 48.71 24.05
N ALA A 232 20.14 47.46 23.64
CA ALA A 232 21.16 46.43 23.50
C ALA A 232 21.37 45.99 22.04
N THR A 233 20.55 46.48 21.11
CA THR A 233 20.50 46.04 19.71
C THR A 233 20.41 44.52 19.64
N THR A 234 21.32 43.84 18.96
CA THR A 234 21.35 42.37 18.85
C THR A 234 22.18 41.70 19.96
N ASN A 235 22.79 42.44 20.88
CA ASN A 235 23.67 41.89 21.92
C ASN A 235 22.90 41.62 23.23
N ASN A 236 22.62 40.34 23.52
CA ASN A 236 21.83 39.89 24.67
C ASN A 236 20.47 40.60 24.84
N PRO A 237 19.65 40.61 23.78
CA PRO A 237 18.40 41.34 23.78
C PRO A 237 17.40 40.88 24.84
N LYS A 238 16.60 41.81 25.38
CA LYS A 238 15.53 41.58 26.37
C LYS A 238 14.15 41.76 25.74
N ALA A 239 13.21 40.90 26.15
CA ALA A 239 11.81 40.99 25.74
C ALA A 239 11.07 42.10 26.52
N ILE A 240 11.37 43.35 26.19
CA ILE A 240 10.69 44.56 26.69
C ILE A 240 9.81 45.18 25.60
N PRO A 241 8.80 46.02 25.94
CA PRO A 241 8.01 46.72 24.93
C PRO A 241 8.88 47.45 23.91
N GLY A 242 8.57 47.27 22.62
CA GLY A 242 9.38 47.74 21.49
C GLY A 242 10.44 46.75 20.99
N ALA A 243 10.72 45.67 21.73
CA ALA A 243 11.66 44.64 21.30
C ALA A 243 11.10 43.81 20.12
N LYS A 244 12.01 43.29 19.30
CA LYS A 244 11.73 42.28 18.28
C LYS A 244 12.07 40.90 18.83
N LEU A 245 11.21 39.95 18.51
CA LEU A 245 11.32 38.55 18.86
C LEU A 245 11.29 37.73 17.57
N ARG A 246 11.89 36.55 17.61
CA ARG A 246 11.69 35.52 16.59
C ARG A 246 11.01 34.33 17.23
N MET A 247 9.82 34.02 16.73
CA MET A 247 9.07 32.83 17.10
C MET A 247 9.45 31.71 16.14
N THR A 248 9.82 30.56 16.67
CA THR A 248 10.32 29.42 15.93
C THR A 248 9.43 28.22 16.20
N MET A 249 8.84 27.67 15.14
CA MET A 249 8.15 26.39 15.13
C MET A 249 9.11 25.33 14.63
N GLN A 250 9.37 24.32 15.45
CA GLN A 250 9.98 23.07 15.02
C GLN A 250 8.90 22.02 14.87
N ILE A 251 8.83 21.40 13.70
CA ILE A 251 7.97 20.29 13.39
C ILE A 251 8.83 19.03 13.35
N GLU A 252 8.36 17.98 13.99
CA GLU A 252 8.98 16.67 13.99
C GLU A 252 7.99 15.64 13.45
N ASN A 253 8.47 14.80 12.54
CA ASN A 253 7.77 13.59 12.13
C ASN A 253 8.29 12.42 12.97
N PRO A 254 7.63 12.03 14.06
CA PRO A 254 8.08 10.93 14.91
C PRO A 254 7.83 9.55 14.27
N ASN A 255 7.28 9.49 13.06
CA ASN A 255 6.95 8.24 12.39
C ASN A 255 8.18 7.59 11.76
N PRO A 256 8.23 6.25 11.70
CA PRO A 256 9.26 5.51 10.96
C PRO A 256 9.05 5.55 9.43
N PHE A 257 8.18 6.42 8.92
CA PHE A 257 7.86 6.60 7.50
C PHE A 257 7.55 8.07 7.24
N ALA A 258 7.56 8.45 5.95
CA ALA A 258 7.29 9.82 5.55
C ALA A 258 5.80 10.18 5.70
N LEU A 259 5.50 11.46 5.97
CA LEU A 259 4.13 11.99 5.93
C LEU A 259 3.72 12.28 4.49
N ASP A 260 2.42 12.24 4.21
CA ASP A 260 1.89 12.48 2.87
C ASP A 260 2.26 13.87 2.33
N GLY A 261 2.65 13.90 1.06
CA GLY A 261 3.17 15.11 0.42
C GLY A 261 2.12 16.22 0.31
N ASN A 262 2.53 17.47 0.57
CA ASN A 262 1.69 18.66 0.47
C ASN A 262 0.42 18.66 1.34
N THR A 263 0.41 17.87 2.43
CA THR A 263 -0.74 17.79 3.35
C THR A 263 -0.55 18.59 4.63
N LEU A 264 0.68 19.06 4.92
CA LEU A 264 1.00 19.73 6.17
C LEU A 264 0.57 21.19 6.15
N ALA A 265 -0.16 21.59 7.21
CA ALA A 265 -0.48 22.98 7.50
C ALA A 265 -0.34 23.21 9.01
N PHE A 266 0.49 24.16 9.39
CA PHE A 266 0.74 24.51 10.78
C PHE A 266 0.20 25.89 11.07
N THR A 267 -0.42 26.07 12.23
CA THR A 267 -0.94 27.36 12.68
C THR A 267 -0.17 27.83 13.89
N LEU A 268 0.34 29.07 13.82
CA LEU A 268 0.95 29.79 14.91
C LEU A 268 -0.03 30.86 15.41
N PRO A 269 -0.69 30.66 16.56
CA PRO A 269 -1.42 31.72 17.21
C PRO A 269 -0.47 32.86 17.57
N THR A 270 -0.87 34.10 17.29
CA THR A 270 -0.15 35.28 17.73
C THR A 270 -0.38 35.47 19.24
N PRO A 271 0.66 35.38 20.08
CA PRO A 271 0.49 35.56 21.52
C PRO A 271 -0.02 36.95 21.87
N ALA A 272 -0.70 37.06 23.01
CA ALA A 272 -1.11 38.36 23.53
C ALA A 272 0.11 39.29 23.69
N ARG A 273 -0.08 40.58 23.37
CA ARG A 273 0.95 41.63 23.39
C ARG A 273 2.05 41.50 22.32
N LEU A 274 1.93 40.53 21.41
CA LEU A 274 2.76 40.45 20.22
C LEU A 274 1.97 40.84 18.98
N GLN A 275 2.67 41.42 18.01
CA GLN A 275 2.18 41.61 16.64
C GLN A 275 3.21 41.06 15.66
N VAL A 276 2.79 40.62 14.48
CA VAL A 276 3.75 40.25 13.43
C VAL A 276 4.62 41.45 13.07
N ALA A 277 5.93 41.22 12.91
CA ALA A 277 6.89 42.27 12.57
C ALA A 277 7.31 42.12 11.10
N LEU A 278 6.53 42.69 10.18
CA LEU A 278 6.78 42.59 8.74
C LEU A 278 8.09 43.27 8.31
N ASP A 279 8.62 44.16 9.14
CA ASP A 279 9.91 44.84 9.00
C ASP A 279 11.11 44.00 9.47
N GLY A 280 10.88 42.76 9.93
CA GLY A 280 11.92 41.82 10.34
C GLY A 280 12.14 41.75 11.85
N ASP A 281 13.17 41.01 12.25
CA ASP A 281 13.50 40.74 13.66
C ASP A 281 14.55 41.71 14.24
N GLY A 282 14.85 42.81 13.53
CA GLY A 282 15.86 43.80 13.91
C GLY A 282 17.31 43.36 13.68
N THR A 283 17.54 42.18 13.07
CA THR A 283 18.87 41.76 12.59
C THR A 283 19.12 42.27 11.17
N ALA A 284 20.34 42.05 10.64
CA ALA A 284 20.66 42.37 9.25
C ALA A 284 19.85 41.56 8.22
N SER A 285 19.18 40.48 8.65
CA SER A 285 18.32 39.71 7.77
C SER A 285 16.94 40.36 7.64
N THR A 286 16.56 40.64 6.40
CA THR A 286 15.21 41.12 6.05
C THR A 286 14.23 39.96 5.80
N ALA A 287 14.67 38.71 5.91
CA ALA A 287 13.81 37.56 5.68
C ALA A 287 12.75 37.47 6.79
N TYR A 288 11.48 37.63 6.41
CA TYR A 288 10.36 37.44 7.32
C TYR A 288 10.24 35.96 7.71
N VAL A 289 10.18 35.07 6.71
CA VAL A 289 10.18 33.62 6.92
C VAL A 289 11.60 33.09 6.80
N MET A 290 12.05 32.37 7.81
CA MET A 290 13.28 31.58 7.74
C MET A 290 12.98 30.11 7.98
N THR A 291 13.59 29.25 7.18
CA THR A 291 13.46 27.81 7.30
C THR A 291 14.80 27.15 7.59
N ALA A 292 14.77 26.03 8.31
CA ALA A 292 15.95 25.20 8.51
C ALA A 292 15.58 23.71 8.55
N GLU A 293 16.43 22.89 7.93
CA GLU A 293 16.34 21.44 8.02
C GLU A 293 16.91 20.94 9.34
N GLY A 294 16.32 19.88 9.88
CA GLY A 294 16.89 19.12 10.97
C GLY A 294 17.80 17.99 10.50
N THR A 295 18.20 17.16 11.46
CA THR A 295 18.94 15.92 11.23
C THR A 295 18.15 14.76 11.82
N PRO A 296 17.64 13.81 11.01
CA PRO A 296 17.63 13.79 9.53
C PRO A 296 16.83 14.94 8.90
N ALA A 297 17.18 15.29 7.65
CA ALA A 297 16.49 16.32 6.88
C ALA A 297 15.06 15.90 6.52
N SER A 298 14.15 16.86 6.51
CA SER A 298 12.72 16.71 6.22
C SER A 298 12.38 16.73 4.73
N SER A 299 13.17 17.44 3.93
CA SER A 299 12.92 17.77 2.52
C SER A 299 11.71 18.68 2.25
N LEU A 300 11.20 19.35 3.29
CA LEU A 300 10.14 20.34 3.15
C LEU A 300 10.69 21.69 2.66
N ALA A 301 9.86 22.42 1.93
CA ALA A 301 10.17 23.78 1.51
C ALA A 301 9.00 24.72 1.80
N VAL A 302 9.29 25.98 2.12
CA VAL A 302 8.29 27.03 2.28
C VAL A 302 8.69 28.18 1.37
N THR A 303 7.75 28.63 0.55
CA THR A 303 7.89 29.86 -0.23
C THR A 303 7.16 31.01 0.47
N TYR A 304 7.77 32.19 0.46
CA TYR A 304 7.18 33.42 0.95
C TYR A 304 7.56 34.56 0.02
N ALA A 305 6.57 35.20 -0.58
CA ALA A 305 6.77 36.28 -1.54
C ALA A 305 6.54 37.65 -0.88
N SER A 306 5.39 37.83 -0.23
CA SER A 306 5.04 39.09 0.45
C SER A 306 3.87 38.87 1.41
N PRO A 307 3.62 39.81 2.35
CA PRO A 307 2.52 39.63 3.30
C PRO A 307 1.12 39.59 2.67
N ALA A 308 0.96 40.19 1.47
CA ALA A 308 -0.30 40.24 0.73
C ALA A 308 -0.45 39.10 -0.30
N SER A 309 0.54 38.20 -0.40
CA SER A 309 0.54 37.11 -1.37
C SER A 309 -0.56 36.09 -1.06
N THR A 310 -1.28 35.64 -2.08
CA THR A 310 -2.26 34.55 -1.96
C THR A 310 -1.79 33.24 -2.60
N THR A 311 -0.56 33.22 -3.14
CA THR A 311 -0.03 32.11 -3.93
C THR A 311 1.15 31.41 -3.26
N ASP A 312 1.71 31.99 -2.21
CA ASP A 312 2.81 31.39 -1.47
C ASP A 312 2.31 30.44 -0.36
N ASP A 313 3.19 30.09 0.56
CA ASP A 313 2.94 29.08 1.57
C ASP A 313 2.67 29.67 2.97
N VAL A 314 2.49 30.99 3.09
CA VAL A 314 2.21 31.66 4.37
C VAL A 314 0.95 32.50 4.27
N ASP A 315 -0.05 32.14 5.09
CA ASP A 315 -1.31 32.86 5.15
C ASP A 315 -1.49 33.55 6.51
N PHE A 316 -2.15 34.71 6.51
CA PHE A 316 -2.51 35.42 7.74
C PHE A 316 -4.02 35.36 7.98
N SER A 317 -4.39 35.36 9.24
CA SER A 317 -5.77 35.41 9.72
C SER A 317 -5.92 36.52 10.75
N SER A 318 -7.06 37.21 10.70
CA SER A 318 -7.51 38.17 11.74
C SER A 318 -8.70 37.68 12.57
N ASN A 319 -9.14 36.44 12.36
CA ASN A 319 -10.32 35.84 12.99
C ASN A 319 -10.05 34.43 13.54
N ASN A 320 -8.91 34.24 14.20
CA ASN A 320 -8.50 32.99 14.86
C ASN A 320 -8.50 31.75 13.94
N GLY A 321 -8.15 31.94 12.67
CA GLY A 321 -8.06 30.87 11.66
C GLY A 321 -9.37 30.59 10.91
N GLY A 322 -10.41 31.40 11.11
CA GLY A 322 -11.67 31.29 10.37
C GLY A 322 -11.55 31.59 8.88
N SER A 323 -10.61 32.47 8.49
CA SER A 323 -10.27 32.79 7.10
C SER A 323 -8.79 33.11 6.92
N TRP A 324 -8.25 32.85 5.73
CA TRP A 324 -6.81 32.91 5.44
C TRP A 324 -6.45 33.88 4.30
N THR A 325 -7.26 34.93 4.12
CA THR A 325 -7.11 35.92 3.04
C THR A 325 -6.73 37.30 3.58
N TYR A 326 -6.31 37.39 4.83
CA TYR A 326 -6.04 38.67 5.48
C TYR A 326 -4.68 39.22 5.03
N ASP A 327 -4.66 40.47 4.57
CA ASP A 327 -3.43 41.22 4.27
C ASP A 327 -3.02 42.04 5.52
N PRO A 328 -1.86 41.73 6.14
CA PRO A 328 -1.42 42.40 7.36
C PRO A 328 -0.59 43.66 7.12
N THR A 329 -0.36 44.10 5.88
CA THR A 329 0.60 45.19 5.54
C THR A 329 0.32 46.50 6.27
N THR A 330 -0.95 46.88 6.43
CA THR A 330 -1.34 48.14 7.09
C THR A 330 -1.73 47.97 8.55
N THR A 331 -2.25 46.80 8.92
CA THR A 331 -2.75 46.48 10.27
C THR A 331 -2.18 45.16 10.78
N PRO A 332 -0.85 45.06 10.99
CA PRO A 332 -0.19 43.81 11.40
C PRO A 332 -0.63 43.34 12.80
N ARG A 333 -1.08 44.26 13.66
CA ARG A 333 -1.59 43.96 15.00
C ARG A 333 -2.89 43.16 15.01
N SER A 334 -3.67 43.22 13.94
CA SER A 334 -4.93 42.47 13.84
C SER A 334 -4.70 41.01 13.45
N VAL A 335 -3.47 40.59 13.14
CA VAL A 335 -3.14 39.18 12.92
C VAL A 335 -3.32 38.42 14.23
N THR A 336 -4.24 37.46 14.22
CA THR A 336 -4.48 36.55 15.34
C THR A 336 -3.73 35.24 15.16
N THR A 337 -3.46 34.85 13.90
CA THR A 337 -2.90 33.54 13.57
C THR A 337 -2.18 33.61 12.24
N VAL A 338 -1.03 32.95 12.15
CA VAL A 338 -0.29 32.72 10.92
C VAL A 338 -0.36 31.24 10.57
N ARG A 339 -0.65 30.88 9.32
CA ARG A 339 -0.58 29.50 8.84
C ARG A 339 0.58 29.34 7.87
N ILE A 340 1.32 28.24 8.02
CA ILE A 340 2.41 27.87 7.10
C ILE A 340 2.08 26.51 6.49
N ARG A 341 2.24 26.39 5.17
CA ARG A 341 1.92 25.20 4.36
C ARG A 341 3.13 24.72 3.58
N PRO A 342 4.12 24.07 4.22
CA PRO A 342 5.29 23.60 3.49
C PRO A 342 4.91 22.61 2.39
N ARG A 343 5.68 22.64 1.31
CA ARG A 343 5.56 21.74 0.16
C ARG A 343 6.55 20.59 0.27
N GLY A 344 6.20 19.49 -0.40
CA GLY A 344 6.98 18.24 -0.39
C GLY A 344 6.44 17.21 0.59
N THR A 345 7.21 16.14 0.77
CA THR A 345 6.90 14.98 1.60
C THR A 345 7.83 15.00 2.80
N MET A 346 7.31 15.02 4.03
CA MET A 346 8.16 15.10 5.22
C MET A 346 8.75 13.73 5.55
N ALA A 347 10.07 13.58 5.44
CA ALA A 347 10.76 12.30 5.68
C ALA A 347 10.54 11.72 7.10
N ALA A 348 10.72 10.42 7.25
CA ALA A 348 10.62 9.70 8.53
C ALA A 348 11.63 10.21 9.56
N GLY A 349 11.23 10.36 10.82
CA GLY A 349 12.10 10.78 11.93
C GLY A 349 12.71 12.17 11.77
N SER A 350 12.29 12.94 10.77
CA SER A 350 12.91 14.20 10.39
C SER A 350 12.36 15.39 11.18
N LYS A 351 13.09 16.50 11.11
CA LYS A 351 12.67 17.77 11.69
C LYS A 351 12.75 18.89 10.67
N PHE A 352 11.82 19.83 10.75
CA PHE A 352 11.79 21.03 9.94
C PHE A 352 11.48 22.23 10.83
N THR A 353 12.17 23.34 10.63
CA THR A 353 11.98 24.55 11.42
C THR A 353 11.53 25.69 10.53
N VAL A 354 10.53 26.44 10.99
CA VAL A 354 10.10 27.72 10.39
C VAL A 354 10.08 28.78 11.47
N SER A 355 10.62 29.97 11.20
CA SER A 355 10.59 31.07 12.14
C SER A 355 10.12 32.38 11.51
N LEU A 356 9.45 33.19 12.34
CA LEU A 356 8.75 34.42 11.97
C LEU A 356 9.04 35.51 13.02
N PRO A 357 9.25 36.77 12.61
CA PRO A 357 9.48 37.88 13.51
C PRO A 357 8.16 38.43 14.10
N TYR A 358 8.24 38.82 15.36
CA TYR A 358 7.18 39.48 16.11
C TYR A 358 7.74 40.72 16.83
N ALA A 359 6.90 41.70 17.09
CA ALA A 359 7.22 42.84 17.93
C ALA A 359 6.37 42.81 19.20
N LEU A 360 7.01 43.07 20.34
CA LEU A 360 6.35 43.23 21.64
C LEU A 360 5.89 44.69 21.78
N PHE A 361 4.66 44.90 22.26
CA PHE A 361 4.09 46.25 22.45
C PHE A 361 3.43 46.44 23.81
#